data_AF-A0A849TZX2-F1
#
_entry.id   AF-A0A849TZX2-F1
#
_cell.length_a   1.000
_cell.length_b   1.000
_cell.length_c   1.000
_cell.angle_alpha   90.00
_cell.angle_beta   90.00
_cell.angle_gamma   90.00
#
_symmetry.space_group_name_H-M   'P 1'
#
loop_
_entity.id
_entity.type
_entity.pdbx_description
1 polymer ?
#
loop_
_entity_poly.entity_id
_entity_poly.type
_entity_poly.pdbx_seq_one_letter_code
_entity_poly.pdbx_strand_id
1 'polypeptide(L)'
;MKILSISVFLTGLIGLYFVDSALKQNIFTEELFVHSLIRFVSGFVILGIGVFYSHAIRFKSSIYIVLALVLADDLLDYVRHVDSFSPELMLHSIYMLLWGALMGFVVMRQLKNNQ
;
A
#
# COMPACT_ATOMS: atom_id res chain seq x y z
N MET A 1 1.22 23.19 5.85
CA MET A 1 1.32 22.62 4.47
C MET A 1 0.44 21.37 4.29
N LYS A 2 -0.87 21.44 4.57
CA LYS A 2 -1.82 20.30 4.40
C LYS A 2 -2.04 19.90 2.94
N ILE A 3 -1.80 20.85 2.03
CA ILE A 3 -2.03 20.72 0.59
C ILE A 3 -1.21 19.56 0.01
N LEU A 4 0.04 19.37 0.43
CA LEU A 4 0.89 18.32 -0.15
C LEU A 4 0.38 16.90 0.16
N SER A 5 -0.13 16.63 1.37
CA SER A 5 -0.71 15.32 1.70
C SER A 5 -1.99 15.07 0.93
N ILE A 6 -2.81 16.13 0.79
CA ILE A 6 -4.04 16.07 0.01
C ILE A 6 -3.70 15.82 -1.47
N SER A 7 -2.69 16.49 -2.03
CA SER A 7 -2.24 16.27 -3.40
C SER A 7 -1.77 14.84 -3.61
N VAL A 8 -0.92 14.30 -2.73
CA VAL A 8 -0.47 12.90 -2.84
C VAL A 8 -1.64 11.92 -2.75
N PHE A 9 -2.59 12.17 -1.86
CA PHE A 9 -3.79 11.35 -1.74
C PHE A 9 -4.62 11.38 -3.03
N LEU A 10 -4.89 12.57 -3.58
CA LEU A 10 -5.66 12.73 -4.81
C LEU A 10 -4.94 12.14 -6.02
N THR A 11 -3.64 12.36 -6.17
CA THR A 11 -2.85 11.77 -7.27
C THR A 11 -2.83 10.25 -7.16
N GLY A 12 -2.81 9.71 -5.93
CA GLY A 12 -2.96 8.29 -5.70
C GLY A 12 -4.35 7.75 -6.05
N LEU A 13 -5.43 8.47 -5.73
CA LEU A 13 -6.76 8.05 -6.18
C LEU A 13 -6.90 8.06 -7.71
N ILE A 14 -6.33 9.07 -8.38
CA ILE A 14 -6.30 9.14 -9.83
C ILE A 14 -5.50 7.96 -10.40
N GLY A 15 -4.32 7.68 -9.85
CA GLY A 15 -3.51 6.54 -10.28
C GLY A 15 -4.22 5.21 -10.06
N LEU A 16 -4.87 5.02 -8.91
CA LEU A 16 -5.67 3.84 -8.60
C LEU A 16 -6.76 3.60 -9.65
N TYR A 17 -7.49 4.65 -10.05
CA TYR A 17 -8.50 4.56 -11.10
C TYR A 17 -7.92 4.06 -12.43
N PHE A 18 -6.74 4.54 -12.81
CA PHE A 18 -6.06 4.08 -14.04
C PHE A 18 -5.56 2.65 -13.93
N VAL A 19 -4.99 2.26 -12.79
CA VAL A 19 -4.54 0.88 -12.54
C VAL A 19 -5.73 -0.07 -12.62
N ASP A 20 -6.85 0.25 -11.96
CA ASP A 20 -8.06 -0.57 -11.98
C ASP A 20 -8.62 -0.74 -13.39
N SER A 21 -8.76 0.39 -14.10
CA SER A 21 -9.28 0.42 -15.47
C SER A 21 -8.39 -0.36 -16.44
N ALA A 22 -7.07 -0.26 -16.29
CA ALA A 22 -6.11 -0.94 -17.15
C ALA A 22 -6.08 -2.46 -16.90
N LEU A 23 -6.21 -2.87 -15.63
CA LEU A 23 -6.18 -4.27 -15.21
C LEU A 23 -7.55 -4.94 -15.28
N LYS A 24 -8.61 -4.20 -15.62
CA LYS A 24 -10.00 -4.67 -15.64
C LYS A 24 -10.41 -5.34 -14.33
N GLN A 25 -9.86 -4.86 -13.22
CA GLN A 25 -10.24 -5.37 -11.90
C GLN A 25 -11.52 -4.69 -11.42
N ASN A 26 -12.16 -5.29 -10.43
CA ASN A 26 -13.25 -4.66 -9.70
C ASN A 26 -12.79 -4.50 -8.26
N ILE A 27 -12.16 -3.37 -7.95
CA ILE A 27 -11.64 -3.08 -6.60
C ILE A 27 -12.72 -3.04 -5.53
N PHE A 28 -14.00 -2.89 -5.92
CA PHE A 28 -15.11 -2.83 -4.97
C PHE A 28 -15.64 -4.19 -4.53
N THR A 29 -15.01 -5.30 -4.92
CA THR A 29 -15.25 -6.57 -4.23
C THR A 29 -14.65 -6.51 -2.82
N GLU A 30 -15.35 -7.07 -1.84
CA GLU A 30 -14.93 -6.99 -0.43
C GLU A 30 -13.52 -7.54 -0.21
N GLU A 31 -13.17 -8.63 -0.89
CA GLU A 31 -11.87 -9.29 -0.82
C GLU A 31 -10.75 -8.39 -1.35
N LEU A 32 -10.89 -7.88 -2.57
CA LEU A 32 -9.86 -7.06 -3.20
C LEU A 32 -9.69 -5.73 -2.46
N PHE A 33 -10.77 -5.19 -1.89
CA PHE A 33 -10.73 -3.99 -1.05
C PHE A 33 -9.90 -4.20 0.22
N VAL A 34 -10.16 -5.28 0.97
CA VAL A 34 -9.42 -5.60 2.20
C VAL A 34 -7.94 -5.81 1.90
N HIS A 35 -7.64 -6.55 0.84
CA HIS A 35 -6.29 -6.84 0.40
C HIS A 35 -5.52 -5.58 -0.03
N SER A 36 -6.20 -4.68 -0.75
CA SER A 36 -5.67 -3.36 -1.12
C SER A 36 -5.38 -2.51 0.11
N LEU A 37 -6.28 -2.54 1.10
CA LEU A 37 -6.14 -1.79 2.35
C LEU A 37 -4.95 -2.29 3.17
N ILE A 38 -4.80 -3.61 3.32
CA ILE A 38 -3.66 -4.22 4.03
C ILE A 38 -2.34 -3.78 3.40
N ARG A 39 -2.25 -3.79 2.07
CA ARG A 39 -1.04 -3.39 1.34
C ARG A 39 -0.75 -1.90 1.43
N PHE A 40 -1.79 -1.07 1.34
CA PHE A 40 -1.65 0.37 1.55
C PHE A 40 -1.15 0.68 2.96
N VAL A 41 -1.74 0.08 3.99
CA VAL A 41 -1.36 0.29 5.39
C VAL A 41 0.06 -0.25 5.65
N SER A 42 0.40 -1.40 5.09
CA SER A 42 1.76 -1.96 5.17
C SER A 42 2.78 -1.02 4.56
N GLY A 43 2.48 -0.47 3.37
CA GLY A 43 3.30 0.55 2.74
C GLY A 43 3.43 1.78 3.62
N PHE A 44 2.30 2.29 4.11
CA PHE A 44 2.23 3.48 4.95
C PHE A 44 3.08 3.37 6.22
N VAL A 45 2.83 2.34 7.02
CA VAL A 45 3.47 2.19 8.34
C VAL A 45 4.90 1.68 8.21
N ILE A 46 5.12 0.61 7.44
CA ILE A 46 6.42 -0.07 7.43
C ILE A 46 7.41 0.70 6.59
N LEU A 47 7.06 1.00 5.33
CA LEU A 47 7.97 1.69 4.41
C LEU A 47 7.96 3.20 4.64
N GLY A 48 6.78 3.83 4.63
CA GLY A 48 6.63 5.27 4.76
C GLY A 48 7.15 5.81 6.09
N ILE A 49 6.60 5.29 7.19
CA ILE A 49 6.98 5.72 8.53
C ILE A 49 8.26 5.01 9.01
N GLY A 50 8.28 3.67 8.98
CA GLY A 50 9.35 2.87 9.57
C GLY A 50 10.69 3.01 8.87
N VAL A 51 10.72 2.99 7.54
CA VAL A 51 11.95 3.08 6.76
C VAL A 51 12.28 4.52 6.39
N PHE A 52 11.40 5.23 5.67
CA PHE A 52 11.75 6.49 5.04
C PHE A 52 11.71 7.70 5.98
N TYR A 53 10.77 7.74 6.93
CA TYR A 53 10.66 8.86 7.86
C TYR A 53 11.49 8.65 9.13
N SER A 54 11.19 7.62 9.92
CA SER A 54 11.79 7.38 11.23
C SER A 54 13.14 6.67 11.18
N HIS A 55 13.45 5.99 10.07
CA HIS A 55 14.64 5.16 9.91
C HIS A 55 14.79 4.07 11.00
N ALA A 56 13.69 3.67 11.64
CA ALA A 56 13.66 2.65 12.67
C ALA A 56 13.84 1.23 12.10
N ILE A 57 13.47 1.02 10.83
CA ILE A 57 13.55 -0.27 10.15
C ILE A 57 14.53 -0.14 8.97
N ARG A 58 15.46 -1.09 8.85
CA ARG A 58 16.35 -1.18 7.68
C ARG A 58 15.54 -1.58 6.45
N PHE A 59 15.82 -0.96 5.30
CA PHE A 59 15.14 -1.26 4.03
C PHE A 59 15.16 -2.75 3.66
N LYS A 60 16.29 -3.45 3.89
CA LYS A 60 16.36 -4.90 3.66
C LYS A 60 15.38 -5.67 4.54
N SER A 61 15.30 -5.31 5.82
CA SER A 61 14.39 -5.93 6.79
C SER A 61 12.93 -5.64 6.45
N SER A 62 12.60 -4.43 6.01
CA SER A 62 11.23 -4.09 5.61
C SER A 62 10.75 -4.89 4.41
N ILE A 63 11.62 -5.21 3.46
CA ILE A 63 11.25 -6.10 2.34
C ILE A 63 10.79 -7.46 2.86
N TYR A 64 11.52 -8.06 3.80
CA TYR A 64 11.12 -9.35 4.38
C TYR A 64 9.81 -9.26 5.17
N ILE A 65 9.60 -8.17 5.91
CA ILE A 65 8.35 -7.97 6.68
C ILE A 65 7.16 -7.80 5.71
N VAL A 66 7.31 -6.96 4.68
CA VAL A 66 6.26 -6.76 3.67
C VAL A 66 5.99 -8.06 2.91
N LEU A 67 7.03 -8.80 2.53
CA LEU A 67 6.87 -10.09 1.85
C LEU A 67 6.13 -11.10 2.76
N ALA A 68 6.50 -11.17 4.03
CA ALA A 68 5.84 -12.05 4.99
C ALA A 68 4.35 -11.69 5.18
N LEU A 69 4.01 -10.40 5.22
CA LEU A 69 2.63 -9.94 5.30
C LEU A 69 1.82 -10.28 4.05
N VAL A 70 2.38 -10.04 2.86
CA VAL A 70 1.71 -10.38 1.59
C VAL A 70 1.49 -11.89 1.50
N LEU A 71 2.51 -12.71 1.79
CA LEU A 71 2.38 -14.16 1.77
C LEU A 71 1.39 -14.69 2.80
N ALA A 72 1.32 -14.07 3.99
CA ALA A 72 0.35 -14.45 5.00
C ALA A 72 -1.09 -14.17 4.54
N ASP A 73 -1.31 -13.05 3.85
CA ASP A 73 -2.60 -12.67 3.28
C ASP A 73 -3.00 -13.62 2.16
N ASP A 74 -2.09 -13.90 1.23
CA ASP A 74 -2.32 -14.85 0.13
C ASP A 74 -2.58 -16.28 0.66
N LEU A 75 -1.93 -16.69 1.75
CA LEU A 75 -2.20 -17.98 2.41
C LEU A 75 -3.61 -18.04 3.03
N LEU A 76 -4.12 -16.93 3.57
CA LEU A 76 -5.48 -16.86 4.10
C LEU A 76 -6.52 -16.99 2.99
N ASP A 77 -6.27 -16.38 1.84
CA ASP A 77 -7.12 -16.51 0.65
C ASP A 77 -7.13 -17.94 0.10
N TYR A 78 -5.95 -18.58 0.07
CA TYR A 78 -5.82 -19.99 -0.33
C TYR A 78 -6.67 -20.90 0.57
N VAL A 79 -6.63 -20.72 1.89
CA VAL A 79 -7.45 -21.50 2.83
C VAL A 79 -8.95 -21.26 2.61
N ARG A 80 -9.33 -20.06 2.16
CA ARG A 80 -10.71 -19.68 1.83
C ARG A 80 -11.14 -20.07 0.41
N HIS A 81 -10.27 -20.72 -0.36
CA HIS A 81 -10.50 -21.11 -1.76
C HIS A 81 -10.79 -19.91 -2.68
N VAL A 82 -10.15 -18.77 -2.39
CA VAL A 82 -10.22 -17.55 -3.22
C VAL A 82 -9.02 -17.56 -4.17
N ASP A 83 -9.28 -17.41 -5.46
CA ASP A 83 -8.25 -17.43 -6.51
C ASP A 83 -7.63 -16.02 -6.64
N SER A 84 -6.65 -15.70 -5.79
CA SER A 84 -6.05 -14.35 -5.70
C SER A 84 -4.67 -14.23 -6.37
N PHE A 85 -4.15 -15.30 -6.98
CA PHE A 85 -2.80 -15.32 -7.53
C PHE A 85 -2.75 -14.93 -9.02
N SER A 86 -2.89 -13.62 -9.31
CA SER A 86 -2.82 -13.08 -10.68
C SER A 86 -1.75 -11.99 -10.84
N PRO A 87 -1.08 -11.89 -12.01
CA PRO A 87 -0.09 -10.83 -12.28
C PRO A 87 -0.68 -9.42 -12.14
N GLU A 88 -1.94 -9.25 -12.51
CA GLU A 88 -2.69 -8.00 -12.37
C GLU A 88 -2.80 -7.62 -10.89
N LEU A 89 -3.16 -8.58 -10.05
CA LEU A 89 -3.30 -8.40 -8.62
C LEU A 89 -1.96 -8.03 -7.98
N MET A 90 -0.86 -8.63 -8.42
CA MET A 90 0.50 -8.25 -8.00
C MET A 90 0.87 -6.81 -8.38
N LEU A 91 0.56 -6.36 -9.59
CA LEU A 91 0.83 -4.98 -10.02
C LEU A 91 0.02 -3.98 -9.20
N HIS A 92 -1.26 -4.26 -8.99
CA HIS A 92 -2.11 -3.49 -8.10
C HIS A 92 -1.57 -3.45 -6.67
N SER A 93 -1.03 -4.56 -6.18
CA SER A 93 -0.42 -4.66 -4.86
C SER A 93 0.77 -3.72 -4.68
N ILE A 94 1.66 -3.74 -5.67
CA ILE A 94 2.86 -2.90 -5.69
C ILE A 94 2.45 -1.43 -5.71
N TYR A 95 1.43 -1.10 -6.51
CA TYR A 95 0.86 0.24 -6.55
C TYR A 95 0.38 0.70 -5.16
N MET A 96 -0.45 -0.11 -4.48
CA MET A 96 -0.98 0.22 -3.15
C MET A 96 0.14 0.37 -2.11
N LEU A 97 1.16 -0.50 -2.15
CA LEU A 97 2.33 -0.42 -1.28
C LEU A 97 3.13 0.87 -1.48
N LEU A 98 3.42 1.24 -2.73
CA LEU A 98 4.18 2.44 -3.05
C LEU A 98 3.40 3.71 -2.69
N TRP A 99 2.10 3.73 -3.01
CA TRP A 99 1.24 4.85 -2.66
C TRP A 99 1.13 5.03 -1.15
N GLY A 100 0.91 3.93 -0.41
CA GLY A 100 0.92 3.91 1.05
C GLY A 100 2.23 4.46 1.60
N ALA A 101 3.38 3.97 1.12
CA ALA A 101 4.69 4.42 1.58
C ALA A 101 4.91 5.92 1.39
N LEU A 102 4.52 6.46 0.23
CA LEU A 102 4.66 7.88 -0.06
C LEU A 102 3.74 8.72 0.82
N MET A 103 2.50 8.27 1.03
CA MET A 103 1.56 8.90 1.96
C MET A 103 2.08 8.91 3.40
N GLY A 104 2.57 7.78 3.91
CA GLY A 104 3.10 7.66 5.27
C GLY A 104 4.26 8.62 5.53
N PHE A 105 5.20 8.69 4.58
CA PHE A 105 6.32 9.63 4.65
C PHE A 105 5.86 11.09 4.68
N VAL A 106 4.99 11.48 3.75
CA VAL A 106 4.54 12.87 3.60
C VAL A 106 3.70 13.32 4.81
N VAL A 107 2.80 12.47 5.30
CA VAL A 107 1.98 12.74 6.48
C VAL A 107 2.86 12.98 7.70
N MET A 108 3.80 12.08 7.98
CA MET A 108 4.68 12.23 9.16
C MET A 108 5.58 13.46 9.06
N ARG A 109 6.11 13.75 7.87
CA ARG A 109 6.91 14.96 7.65
C ARG A 109 6.10 16.23 7.88
N GLN A 110 4.82 16.25 7.52
CA GLN A 110 3.94 17.38 7.81
C GLN A 110 3.58 17.49 9.28
N LEU A 111 3.32 16.37 9.95
CA LEU A 111 3.03 16.37 11.39
C LEU A 111 4.20 16.98 12.17
N LYS A 112 5.44 16.58 11.84
CA LYS A 112 6.65 17.14 12.46
C LYS A 112 6.82 18.64 12.19
N ASN A 113 6.57 19.09 10.97
CA ASN A 113 6.76 20.50 10.60
C ASN A 113 5.67 21.44 11.17
N ASN A 114 4.56 20.90 11.67
CA ASN A 114 3.51 21.68 12.33
C ASN A 114 3.62 21.65 13.87
N GLN A 115 4.64 20.97 14.43
CA GLN A 115 5.01 21.02 15.84
C GLN A 115 6.10 22.08 16.04
#